data_AF-A0A935J4V1-F1
#
_entry.id   AF-A0A935J4V1-F1
#
_cell.length_a   1.000
_cell.length_b   1.000
_cell.length_c   1.000
_cell.angle_alpha   90.00
_cell.angle_beta   90.00
_cell.angle_gamma   90.00
#
_symmetry.space_group_name_H-M   'P 1'
#
loop_
_entity.id
_entity.type
_entity.pdbx_description
1 polymer ?
#
loop_
_entity_poly.entity_id
_entity_poly.type
_entity_poly.pdbx_seq_one_letter_code
_entity_poly.pdbx_strand_id
1 'polypeptide(L)'
;MHHLLPSDDFLSRVDPRMQEAEHLAKIGALDGFGNIPAILKRLQAGGWQRDQMSLFSWSDTSEEDWNLQQKVDAQLEILGASLEAHPLELVQEKISGALSSVDAVGKIGRRVTVAGVRQTSRRSRTAKGDLMLFLTIEDLQGTLGCYSLPGRVPGRKILS
;
A
#
# COMPACT_ATOMS: atom_id res chain seq x y z
N MET A 1 -37.58 -6.05 -12.06
CA MET A 1 -36.13 -5.83 -11.89
C MET A 1 -35.96 -4.84 -10.75
N HIS A 2 -35.73 -5.34 -9.54
CA HIS A 2 -35.47 -4.48 -8.39
C HIS A 2 -34.02 -4.03 -8.45
N HIS A 3 -33.79 -2.72 -8.56
CA HIS A 3 -32.46 -2.13 -8.47
C HIS A 3 -31.93 -2.34 -7.05
N LEU A 4 -30.98 -3.27 -6.91
CA LEU A 4 -30.23 -3.47 -5.69
C LEU A 4 -29.33 -2.26 -5.44
N LEU A 5 -29.19 -1.83 -4.18
CA LEU A 5 -28.14 -0.90 -3.82
C LEU A 5 -26.79 -1.62 -3.93
N PRO A 6 -25.73 -0.97 -4.42
CA PRO A 6 -24.47 -1.63 -4.78
C PRO A 6 -23.80 -2.47 -3.66
N SER A 7 -23.97 -2.07 -2.39
CA SER A 7 -23.33 -2.68 -1.22
C SER A 7 -23.94 -4.02 -0.80
N ASP A 8 -25.27 -4.04 -0.66
CA ASP A 8 -26.01 -5.25 -0.31
C ASP A 8 -26.00 -6.29 -1.44
N ASP A 9 -25.94 -5.83 -2.70
CA ASP A 9 -25.81 -6.71 -3.86
C ASP A 9 -24.48 -7.47 -3.86
N PHE A 10 -23.37 -6.79 -3.56
CA PHE A 10 -22.05 -7.42 -3.52
C PHE A 10 -21.96 -8.46 -2.41
N LEU A 11 -22.28 -8.06 -1.17
CA LEU A 11 -22.12 -8.96 -0.03
C LEU A 11 -23.08 -10.15 -0.10
N SER A 12 -24.32 -9.97 -0.55
CA SER A 12 -25.28 -11.09 -0.69
C SER A 12 -24.90 -12.10 -1.78
N ARG A 13 -24.20 -11.68 -2.84
CA ARG A 13 -23.75 -12.57 -3.92
C ARG A 13 -22.43 -13.25 -3.62
N VAL A 14 -21.48 -12.53 -3.02
CA VAL A 14 -20.12 -13.02 -2.78
C VAL A 14 -20.03 -13.81 -1.47
N ASP A 15 -20.86 -13.50 -0.48
CA ASP A 15 -20.93 -14.20 0.82
C ASP A 15 -19.56 -14.35 1.53
N PRO A 16 -18.75 -13.27 1.66
CA PRO A 16 -17.45 -13.36 2.31
C PRO A 16 -17.58 -13.68 3.80
N ARG A 17 -16.55 -14.30 4.38
CA ARG A 17 -16.49 -14.47 5.84
C ARG A 17 -16.42 -13.11 6.52
N MET A 18 -16.91 -13.02 7.76
CA MET A 18 -16.90 -11.76 8.52
C MET A 18 -15.53 -11.08 8.53
N GLN A 19 -14.46 -11.84 8.79
CA GLN A 19 -13.10 -11.30 8.78
C GLN A 19 -12.66 -10.78 7.40
N GLU A 20 -13.06 -11.45 6.31
CA GLU A 20 -12.76 -11.01 4.95
C GLU A 20 -13.52 -9.71 4.62
N ALA A 21 -14.79 -9.61 5.01
CA ALA A 21 -15.59 -8.41 4.85
C ALA A 21 -15.01 -7.22 5.63
N GLU A 22 -14.56 -7.45 6.87
CA GLU A 22 -13.87 -6.43 7.66
C GLU A 22 -12.56 -5.99 7.00
N HIS A 23 -11.75 -6.92 6.50
CA HIS A 23 -10.51 -6.58 5.81
C HIS A 23 -10.78 -5.76 4.55
N LEU A 24 -11.77 -6.15 3.74
CA LEU A 24 -12.18 -5.38 2.56
C LEU A 24 -12.61 -3.96 2.92
N ALA A 25 -13.34 -3.77 4.02
CA ALA A 25 -13.68 -2.45 4.52
C ALA A 25 -12.41 -1.66 4.92
N LYS A 26 -11.55 -2.25 5.75
CA LYS A 26 -10.35 -1.60 6.30
C LYS A 26 -9.32 -1.20 5.23
N ILE A 27 -9.26 -1.91 4.11
CA ILE A 27 -8.35 -1.58 2.99
C ILE A 27 -8.99 -0.64 1.95
N GLY A 28 -10.22 -0.18 2.18
CA GLY A 28 -10.93 0.74 1.28
C GLY A 28 -11.58 0.08 0.05
N ALA A 29 -11.60 -1.25 -0.02
CA ALA A 29 -12.22 -1.96 -1.15
C ALA A 29 -13.75 -1.77 -1.21
N LEU A 30 -14.34 -1.23 -0.13
CA LEU A 30 -15.78 -1.00 0.02
C LEU A 30 -16.13 0.50 0.13
N ASP A 31 -15.23 1.43 -0.21
CA ASP A 31 -15.44 2.88 -0.06
C ASP A 31 -16.68 3.41 -0.80
N GLY A 32 -17.11 2.73 -1.87
CA GLY A 32 -18.37 3.03 -2.56
C GLY A 32 -19.64 2.74 -1.74
N PHE A 33 -19.51 2.14 -0.57
CA PHE A 33 -20.61 1.71 0.32
C PHE A 33 -20.70 2.50 1.62
N GLY A 34 -19.74 3.41 1.88
CA GLY A 34 -19.69 4.25 3.08
C GLY A 34 -18.27 4.38 3.63
N ASN A 35 -18.13 5.15 4.72
CA ASN A 35 -16.88 5.28 5.44
C ASN A 35 -16.54 3.98 6.19
N ILE A 36 -15.24 3.75 6.46
CA ILE A 36 -14.76 2.51 7.06
C ILE A 36 -15.46 2.20 8.40
N PRO A 37 -15.59 3.16 9.36
CA PRO A 37 -16.30 2.90 10.62
C PRO A 37 -17.76 2.47 10.42
N ALA A 38 -18.49 3.16 9.54
CA ALA A 38 -19.88 2.87 9.27
C ALA A 38 -20.07 1.46 8.70
N ILE A 39 -19.18 1.04 7.79
CA ILE A 39 -19.20 -0.32 7.22
C ILE A 39 -18.88 -1.36 8.28
N LEU A 40 -17.84 -1.15 9.10
CA LEU A 40 -17.47 -2.09 10.17
C LEU A 40 -18.59 -2.26 11.21
N LYS A 41 -19.21 -1.16 11.63
CA LYS A 41 -20.36 -1.17 12.54
C LYS A 41 -21.52 -1.96 11.95
N ARG A 42 -21.79 -1.79 10.65
CA ARG A 42 -22.83 -2.55 9.93
C ARG A 42 -22.56 -4.06 9.93
N LEU A 43 -21.31 -4.46 9.68
CA LEU A 43 -20.90 -5.86 9.71
C LEU A 43 -21.07 -6.47 11.11
N GLN A 44 -20.68 -5.73 12.16
CA GLN A 44 -20.78 -6.18 13.56
C GLN A 44 -22.21 -6.23 14.09
N ALA A 45 -23.09 -5.32 13.67
CA ALA A 45 -24.48 -5.26 14.12
C ALA A 45 -25.34 -6.44 13.61
N GLY A 46 -24.76 -7.38 12.87
CA GLY A 46 -25.50 -8.50 12.28
C GLY A 46 -26.48 -8.06 11.19
N GLY A 47 -26.36 -6.81 10.70
CA GLY A 47 -27.20 -6.25 9.64
C GLY A 47 -26.96 -6.88 8.27
N TRP A 48 -26.07 -7.87 8.20
CA TRP A 48 -25.84 -8.70 7.04
C TRP A 48 -26.26 -10.14 7.37
N GLN A 49 -27.48 -10.48 6.95
CA GLN A 49 -28.01 -11.85 6.94
C GLN A 49 -28.43 -12.19 5.52
N ARG A 50 -28.06 -13.40 5.06
CA ARG A 50 -28.47 -13.95 3.76
C ARG A 50 -30.00 -13.80 3.61
N ASP A 51 -30.43 -13.23 2.49
CA ASP A 51 -31.84 -13.02 2.12
C ASP A 51 -32.67 -12.03 3.00
N GLN A 52 -32.08 -11.33 3.97
CA GLN A 52 -32.72 -10.18 4.60
C GLN A 52 -32.13 -8.87 4.08
N MET A 53 -32.85 -8.24 3.14
CA MET A 53 -32.61 -6.85 2.77
C MET A 53 -32.92 -5.95 3.97
N SER A 54 -31.94 -5.17 4.42
CA SER A 54 -32.19 -4.13 5.43
C SER A 54 -33.22 -3.14 4.86
N LEU A 55 -34.44 -3.17 5.40
CA LEU A 55 -35.58 -2.31 5.00
C LEU A 55 -35.35 -0.82 5.32
N PHE A 56 -34.37 -0.53 6.16
CA PHE A 56 -33.97 0.82 6.49
C PHE A 56 -32.67 1.13 5.76
N SER A 57 -32.71 2.14 4.88
CA SER A 57 -31.52 2.87 4.46
C SER A 57 -31.04 3.64 5.69
N TRP A 58 -30.29 2.99 6.57
CA TRP A 58 -29.62 3.67 7.67
C TRP A 58 -28.56 4.56 7.04
N SER A 59 -28.93 5.79 6.73
CA SER A 59 -28.03 6.86 6.31
C SER A 59 -27.22 7.31 7.52
N ASP A 60 -26.37 6.44 8.06
CA ASP A 60 -25.33 6.82 9.02
C ASP A 60 -24.14 7.36 8.22
N THR A 61 -24.36 8.50 7.58
CA THR A 61 -23.31 9.33 6.96
C THR A 61 -22.62 10.20 8.01
N SER A 62 -22.94 10.03 9.30
CA SER A 62 -22.51 10.93 10.39
C SER A 62 -21.25 10.48 11.12
N GLU A 63 -20.65 9.35 10.78
CA GLU A 63 -19.36 8.96 11.34
C GLU A 63 -18.23 9.51 10.47
N GLU A 64 -17.39 10.35 11.10
CA GLU A 64 -16.14 10.82 10.52
C GLU A 64 -15.30 9.60 10.11
N ASP A 65 -14.76 9.64 8.90
CA ASP A 65 -13.97 8.53 8.39
C ASP A 65 -12.64 8.40 9.13
N TRP A 66 -11.97 7.27 8.95
CA TRP A 66 -10.59 7.10 9.40
C TRP A 66 -9.68 8.16 8.81
N ASN A 67 -8.80 8.71 9.65
CA ASN A 67 -7.74 9.59 9.17
C ASN A 67 -6.70 8.78 8.37
N LEU A 68 -5.82 9.50 7.66
CA LEU A 68 -4.78 8.90 6.82
C LEU A 68 -3.94 7.87 7.59
N GLN A 69 -3.53 8.17 8.82
CA GLN A 69 -2.69 7.26 9.61
C GLN A 69 -3.42 5.94 9.93
N GLN A 70 -4.69 6.01 10.32
CA GLN A 70 -5.49 4.82 10.61
C GLN A 70 -5.66 3.92 9.37
N LYS A 71 -5.89 4.52 8.20
CA LYS A 71 -5.97 3.78 6.93
C LYS A 71 -4.64 3.13 6.58
N VAL A 72 -3.54 3.89 6.66
CA VAL A 72 -2.18 3.39 6.40
C VAL A 72 -1.84 2.23 7.32
N ASP A 73 -2.08 2.35 8.62
CA ASP A 73 -1.76 1.32 9.61
C ASP A 73 -2.52 0.02 9.33
N ALA A 74 -3.83 0.11 9.04
CA ALA A 74 -4.64 -1.06 8.73
C ALA A 74 -4.22 -1.71 7.40
N GLN A 75 -3.89 -0.92 6.37
CA GLN A 75 -3.41 -1.44 5.09
C GLN A 75 -2.03 -2.11 5.24
N LEU A 76 -1.13 -1.55 6.04
CA LEU A 76 0.15 -2.19 6.36
C LEU A 76 -0.04 -3.50 7.13
N GLU A 77 -0.97 -3.55 8.08
CA GLU A 77 -1.28 -4.78 8.83
C GLU A 77 -1.86 -5.87 7.92
N ILE A 78 -2.79 -5.52 7.02
CA ILE A 78 -3.55 -6.48 6.22
C ILE A 78 -2.83 -6.86 4.91
N LEU A 79 -2.27 -5.88 4.21
CA LEU A 79 -1.67 -6.04 2.87
C LEU A 79 -0.13 -6.06 2.91
N GLY A 80 0.50 -5.60 3.99
CA GLY A 80 1.94 -5.36 4.04
C GLY A 80 2.40 -4.14 3.22
N ALA A 81 1.46 -3.35 2.70
CA ALA A 81 1.71 -2.15 1.92
C ALA A 81 0.56 -1.14 2.11
N SER A 82 0.86 0.15 2.01
CA SER A 82 -0.15 1.20 1.99
C SER A 82 -0.65 1.44 0.57
N LEU A 83 -1.94 1.73 0.45
CA LEU A 83 -2.61 2.21 -0.76
C LEU A 83 -2.85 3.72 -0.71
N GLU A 84 -2.93 4.31 0.48
CA GLU A 84 -3.15 5.76 0.67
C GLU A 84 -1.87 6.60 0.55
N ALA A 85 -0.71 6.03 0.90
CA ALA A 85 0.53 6.77 0.99
C ALA A 85 1.70 5.97 0.39
N HIS A 86 2.58 6.68 -0.30
CA HIS A 86 3.80 6.06 -0.80
C HIS A 86 4.75 5.73 0.37
N PRO A 87 5.47 4.59 0.40
CA PRO A 87 6.32 4.22 1.52
C PRO A 87 7.38 5.27 1.91
N LEU A 88 7.88 6.05 0.95
CA LEU A 88 8.80 7.16 1.24
C LEU A 88 8.14 8.35 1.94
N GLU A 89 6.84 8.58 1.72
CA GLU A 89 6.11 9.63 2.41
C GLU A 89 5.98 9.31 3.91
N LEU A 90 5.89 8.03 4.24
CA LEU A 90 5.81 7.54 5.63
C LEU A 90 7.15 7.64 6.38
N VAL A 91 8.27 7.88 5.69
CA VAL A 91 9.61 7.90 6.30
C VAL A 91 10.44 9.14 5.92
N GLN A 92 9.78 10.24 5.51
CA GLN A 92 10.45 11.46 5.03
C GLN A 92 11.55 11.97 5.99
N GLU A 93 11.29 11.93 7.30
CA GLU A 93 12.26 12.36 8.31
C GLU A 93 13.55 11.53 8.27
N LYS A 94 13.44 10.22 8.02
CA LYS A 94 14.56 9.26 7.98
C LYS A 94 15.41 9.39 6.70
N ILE A 95 14.87 10.02 5.67
CA ILE A 95 15.54 10.18 4.36
C ILE A 95 15.98 11.62 4.10
N SER A 96 15.98 12.46 5.13
CA SER A 96 16.47 13.84 5.05
C SER A 96 17.88 13.89 4.44
N GLY A 97 18.04 14.71 3.39
CA GLY A 97 19.29 14.88 2.65
C GLY A 97 19.52 13.92 1.48
N ALA A 98 18.61 12.97 1.23
CA ALA A 98 18.60 12.24 -0.03
C ALA A 98 18.13 13.15 -1.19
N LEU A 99 18.73 12.97 -2.37
CA LEU A 99 18.26 13.60 -3.60
C LEU A 99 17.19 12.73 -4.25
N SER A 100 16.31 13.37 -5.02
CA SER A 100 15.42 12.64 -5.91
C SER A 100 16.17 12.00 -7.09
N SER A 101 15.52 11.04 -7.74
CA SER A 101 15.99 10.38 -8.95
C SER A 101 16.26 11.38 -10.06
N VAL A 102 15.41 12.40 -10.22
CA VAL A 102 15.57 13.48 -11.19
C VAL A 102 16.74 14.40 -10.85
N ASP A 103 16.86 14.83 -9.59
CA ASP A 103 17.94 15.72 -9.15
C ASP A 103 19.32 15.05 -9.21
N ALA A 104 19.37 13.73 -8.99
CA ALA A 104 20.59 12.95 -9.09
C ALA A 104 21.20 12.99 -10.51
N VAL A 105 20.37 13.08 -11.56
CA VAL A 105 20.84 13.20 -12.95
C VAL A 105 21.65 14.49 -13.14
N GLY A 106 21.31 15.57 -12.45
CA GLY A 106 22.06 16.84 -12.49
C GLY A 106 23.41 16.81 -11.76
N LYS A 107 23.78 15.67 -11.14
CA LYS A 107 25.00 15.53 -10.31
C LYS A 107 25.99 14.50 -10.86
N ILE A 108 25.99 14.27 -12.18
CA ILE A 108 26.93 13.34 -12.84
C ILE A 108 28.37 13.62 -12.41
N GLY A 109 29.11 12.56 -12.10
CA GLY A 109 30.49 12.63 -11.62
C GLY A 109 30.64 12.92 -10.12
N ARG A 110 29.55 13.20 -9.39
CA ARG A 110 29.56 13.39 -7.94
C ARG A 110 28.97 12.19 -7.21
N ARG A 111 29.37 12.01 -5.95
CA ARG A 111 28.73 11.06 -5.05
C ARG A 111 27.44 11.68 -4.51
N VAL A 112 26.34 10.94 -4.64
CA VAL A 112 25.02 11.34 -4.15
C VAL A 112 24.39 10.20 -3.37
N THR A 113 23.40 10.53 -2.54
CA THR A 113 22.53 9.58 -1.86
C THR A 113 21.12 9.76 -2.41
N VAL A 114 20.47 8.66 -2.78
CA VAL A 114 19.08 8.64 -3.24
C VAL A 114 18.33 7.66 -2.34
N ALA A 115 17.14 8.05 -1.88
CA ALA A 115 16.23 7.21 -1.12
C ALA A 115 15.13 6.72 -2.06
N GLY A 116 14.78 5.44 -1.97
CA GLY A 116 13.84 4.82 -2.90
C GLY A 116 13.29 3.51 -2.37
N VAL A 117 12.11 3.14 -2.87
CA VAL A 117 11.55 1.80 -2.74
C VAL A 117 12.21 0.89 -3.77
N ARG A 118 12.66 -0.28 -3.33
CA ARG A 118 13.28 -1.26 -4.21
C ARG A 118 12.22 -1.94 -5.07
N GLN A 119 12.28 -1.73 -6.37
CA GLN A 119 11.42 -2.39 -7.36
C GLN A 119 11.96 -3.76 -7.78
N THR A 120 13.26 -3.83 -8.15
CA THR A 120 13.89 -5.10 -8.54
C THR A 120 15.31 -5.22 -7.99
N SER A 121 15.75 -6.45 -7.76
CA SER A 121 17.11 -6.74 -7.34
C SER A 121 17.58 -8.06 -7.92
N ARG A 122 18.68 -8.01 -8.69
CA ARG A 122 19.29 -9.18 -9.30
C ARG A 122 20.79 -9.20 -9.03
N ARG A 123 21.27 -10.28 -8.43
CA ARG A 123 22.71 -10.55 -8.35
C ARG A 123 23.17 -11.26 -9.63
N SER A 124 24.34 -10.88 -10.11
CA SER A 124 25.01 -11.53 -11.23
C SER A 124 26.50 -11.70 -10.91
N ARG A 125 27.19 -12.49 -11.73
CA ARG A 125 28.66 -12.56 -11.71
C ARG A 125 29.21 -11.93 -12.98
N THR A 126 30.34 -11.24 -12.87
CA THR A 126 31.12 -10.81 -14.04
C THR A 126 31.75 -12.02 -14.72
N ALA A 127 32.31 -11.81 -15.92
CA ALA A 127 33.13 -12.83 -16.58
C ALA A 127 34.31 -13.32 -15.71
N LYS A 128 34.80 -12.48 -14.78
CA LYS A 128 35.86 -12.83 -13.83
C LYS A 128 35.34 -13.54 -12.56
N GLY A 129 34.03 -13.74 -12.46
CA GLY A 129 33.38 -14.39 -11.32
C GLY A 129 32.97 -13.46 -10.18
N ASP A 130 33.30 -12.17 -10.26
CA ASP A 130 33.01 -11.20 -9.20
C ASP A 130 31.51 -10.90 -9.09
N LEU A 131 31.03 -10.74 -7.86
CA LEU A 131 29.62 -10.43 -7.61
C LEU A 131 29.29 -8.99 -8.03
N MET A 132 28.20 -8.84 -8.78
CA MET A 132 27.54 -7.57 -9.10
C MET A 132 26.08 -7.61 -8.63
N LEU A 133 25.55 -6.43 -8.31
CA LEU A 133 24.14 -6.22 -8.00
C LEU A 133 23.56 -5.24 -9.03
N PHE A 134 22.47 -5.62 -9.68
CA PHE A 134 21.58 -4.73 -10.41
C PHE A 134 20.36 -4.46 -9.54
N LEU A 135 20.00 -3.20 -9.41
CA LEU A 135 18.93 -2.73 -8.54
C LEU A 135 18.12 -1.68 -9.31
N THR A 136 16.79 -1.79 -9.25
CA THR A 136 15.90 -0.70 -9.65
C THR A 136 15.28 -0.15 -8.39
N ILE A 137 15.44 1.15 -8.18
CA ILE A 137 14.80 1.90 -7.10
C ILE A 137 13.81 2.89 -7.69
N GLU A 138 12.76 3.19 -6.96
CA GLU A 138 11.74 4.16 -7.32
C GLU A 138 11.54 5.14 -6.18
N ASP A 139 11.40 6.41 -6.51
CA ASP A 139 11.07 7.48 -5.58
C ASP A 139 9.84 8.25 -6.06
N LEU A 140 9.47 9.30 -5.34
CA LEU A 140 8.28 10.11 -5.63
C LEU A 140 8.32 10.80 -7.01
N GLN A 141 9.46 10.80 -7.72
CA GLN A 141 9.63 11.47 -9.00
C GLN A 141 9.94 10.53 -10.16
N GLY A 142 10.32 9.27 -9.89
CA GLY A 142 10.56 8.28 -10.92
C GLY A 142 11.44 7.11 -10.51
N THR A 143 11.95 6.40 -11.51
CA THR A 143 12.73 5.18 -11.32
C THR A 143 14.19 5.36 -11.72
N LEU A 144 15.10 4.81 -10.92
CA LEU A 144 16.54 4.83 -11.18
C LEU A 144 17.10 3.39 -11.24
N GLY A 145 17.68 3.05 -12.40
CA GLY A 145 18.47 1.83 -12.57
C GLY A 145 19.87 2.03 -12.03
N CYS A 146 20.30 1.18 -11.11
CA CYS A 146 21.63 1.24 -10.52
C CYS A 146 22.31 -0.12 -10.51
N TYR A 147 23.64 -0.09 -10.49
CA TYR A 147 24.46 -1.28 -10.36
C TYR A 147 25.63 -1.05 -9.41
N SER A 148 26.03 -2.09 -8.69
CA SER A 148 27.25 -2.07 -7.90
C SER A 148 28.44 -2.52 -8.74
N LEU A 149 29.59 -1.90 -8.50
CA LEU A 149 30.85 -2.44 -9.00
C LEU A 149 31.19 -3.78 -8.29
N PRO A 150 31.97 -4.66 -8.94
CA PRO A 150 32.58 -5.84 -8.32
C PRO A 150 33.16 -5.57 -6.93
N GLY A 151 32.89 -6.46 -5.97
CA GLY A 151 33.40 -6.34 -4.59
C GLY A 151 32.72 -5.27 -3.72
N ARG A 152 31.76 -4.50 -4.26
CA ARG A 152 30.96 -3.50 -3.52
C ARG A 152 29.49 -3.90 -3.34
N VAL A 153 29.17 -5.17 -3.49
CA VAL A 153 27.82 -5.67 -3.26
C VAL A 153 27.54 -5.67 -1.75
N PRO A 154 26.55 -4.91 -1.26
CA PRO A 154 26.21 -4.93 0.16
C PRO A 154 25.77 -6.34 0.58
N GLY A 155 26.20 -6.78 1.76
CA GLY A 155 25.57 -7.90 2.45
C GLY A 155 24.08 -7.62 2.67
N ARG A 156 23.23 -8.65 2.77
CA ARG A 156 21.83 -8.45 3.19
C ARG A 156 21.85 -7.82 4.58
N LYS A 157 21.67 -6.49 4.67
CA LYS A 157 21.19 -5.86 5.89
C LYS A 157 19.67 -5.96 5.83
N ILE A 158 19.11 -6.88 6.61
CA ILE A 158 17.70 -6.81 6.96
C ILE A 158 17.61 -5.56 7.83
N LEU A 159 16.99 -4.50 7.33
CA LEU A 159 16.57 -3.40 8.17
C LEU A 159 15.41 -3.96 9.00
N SER A 160 15.75 -4.42 10.21
CA SER A 160 14.79 -4.70 11.29
C SER A 160 14.32 -3.39 11.90
#